data_AF-A0A6A4VRA0-F1
#
_entry.id   AF-A0A6A4VRA0-F1
#
_cell.length_a   1.000
_cell.length_b   1.000
_cell.length_c   1.000
_cell.angle_alpha   90.00
_cell.angle_beta   90.00
_cell.angle_gamma   90.00
#
_symmetry.space_group_name_H-M   'P 1'
#
loop_
_entity.id
_entity.type
_entity.pdbx_description
1 polymer ?
#
loop_
_entity_poly.entity_id
_entity_poly.type
_entity_poly.pdbx_seq_one_letter_code
_entity_poly.pdbx_strand_id
1 'polypeptide(L)'
;MKNVPGGHNLFVQDKEVATKIENVYSKFKLMLLKGDDHSKQVLLSVLRKIDEHLGQKKTRFLTGDTLCCFDCELMPKLQHIRVAGKFFQEFEIPAEFENLWRYMHHMYLLDAFTQSCPADQDIINHYKLQQRTKMKKHEELETPSFTTSIPPSVQVD
;
A
#
# COMPACT_ATOMS: atom_id res chain seq x y z
N MET A 1 0.84 29.56 -19.41
CA MET A 1 0.84 28.81 -18.13
C MET A 1 1.87 29.50 -17.24
N LYS A 2 1.47 30.00 -16.07
CA LYS A 2 2.38 30.74 -15.18
C LYS A 2 3.38 29.75 -14.58
N ASN A 3 4.67 30.03 -14.68
CA ASN A 3 5.72 29.25 -14.04
C ASN A 3 5.51 29.29 -12.53
N VAL A 4 5.11 28.15 -11.94
CA VAL A 4 5.11 27.96 -10.50
C VAL A 4 6.57 27.72 -10.09
N PRO A 5 7.18 28.58 -9.28
CA PRO A 5 8.54 28.36 -8.80
C PRO A 5 8.59 27.09 -7.93
N GLY A 6 9.51 26.16 -8.21
CA GLY A 6 9.87 25.11 -7.26
C GLY A 6 9.09 23.78 -7.31
N GLY A 7 8.54 23.39 -8.46
CA GLY A 7 7.98 22.04 -8.61
C GLY A 7 9.07 20.97 -8.75
N HIS A 8 9.16 20.04 -7.80
CA HIS A 8 9.96 18.83 -7.99
C HIS A 8 9.38 17.98 -9.12
N ASN A 9 10.23 17.29 -9.88
CA ASN A 9 9.78 16.42 -10.98
C ASN A 9 9.04 15.19 -10.41
N LEU A 10 7.71 15.19 -10.50
CA LEU A 10 6.88 14.08 -10.04
C LEU A 10 7.10 12.80 -10.88
N PHE A 11 7.39 12.95 -12.18
CA PHE A 11 7.57 11.82 -13.10
C PHE A 11 9.05 11.48 -13.24
N VAL A 12 9.57 10.80 -12.22
CA VAL A 12 10.95 10.29 -12.19
C VAL A 12 11.08 9.08 -13.11
N GLN A 13 12.16 9.02 -13.89
CA GLN A 13 12.49 7.84 -14.68
C GLN A 13 13.41 6.91 -13.89
N ASP A 14 12.83 5.92 -13.23
CA ASP A 14 13.57 4.90 -12.48
C ASP A 14 13.07 3.50 -12.88
N LYS A 15 13.86 2.81 -13.71
CA LYS A 15 13.53 1.46 -14.18
C LYS A 15 13.59 0.44 -13.06
N GLU A 16 14.48 0.62 -12.09
CA GLU A 16 14.64 -0.30 -10.97
C GLU A 16 13.38 -0.27 -10.10
N VAL A 17 12.93 0.92 -9.72
CA VAL A 17 11.69 1.10 -8.94
C VAL A 17 10.48 0.58 -9.70
N ALA A 18 10.36 0.92 -10.99
CA ALA A 18 9.27 0.43 -11.83
C ALA A 18 9.16 -1.11 -11.80
N THR A 19 10.27 -1.81 -12.02
CA THR A 19 10.31 -3.28 -11.99
C THR A 19 9.99 -3.86 -10.61
N LYS A 20 10.41 -3.20 -9.52
CA LYS A 20 10.13 -3.69 -8.15
C LYS A 20 8.64 -3.63 -7.81
N ILE A 21 7.91 -2.61 -8.27
CA ILE A 21 6.50 -2.40 -7.89
C ILE A 21 5.47 -2.96 -8.89
N GLU A 22 5.88 -3.30 -10.12
CA GLU A 22 4.97 -3.66 -11.22
C GLU A 22 4.00 -4.81 -10.87
N ASN A 23 4.49 -5.80 -10.11
CA ASN A 23 3.76 -7.05 -9.83
C ASN A 23 3.02 -7.06 -8.49
N VAL A 24 3.13 -6.00 -7.67
CA VAL A 24 2.54 -5.97 -6.32
C VAL A 24 1.05 -6.28 -6.36
N TYR A 25 0.29 -5.56 -7.19
CA TYR A 25 -1.15 -5.69 -7.23
C TYR A 25 -1.62 -7.01 -7.88
N SER A 26 -0.89 -7.52 -8.88
CA SER A 26 -1.23 -8.79 -9.52
C SER A 26 -1.04 -9.97 -8.57
N LYS A 27 0.05 -9.99 -7.79
CA LYS A 27 0.27 -11.01 -6.75
C LYS A 27 -0.71 -10.88 -5.60
N PHE A 28 -1.05 -9.65 -5.21
CA PHE A 28 -2.09 -9.42 -4.20
C PHE A 28 -3.45 -9.98 -4.63
N LYS A 29 -3.92 -9.68 -5.83
CA LYS A 29 -5.20 -10.23 -6.34
C LYS A 29 -5.18 -11.76 -6.42
N LEU A 30 -4.04 -12.34 -6.80
CA LEU A 30 -3.88 -13.79 -6.81
C LEU A 30 -3.97 -14.39 -5.40
N MET A 31 -3.36 -13.72 -4.41
CA MET A 31 -3.42 -14.10 -3.00
C MET A 31 -4.84 -14.00 -2.45
N LEU A 32 -5.57 -12.92 -2.75
CA LEU A 32 -6.98 -12.80 -2.35
C LEU A 32 -7.86 -13.91 -2.92
N LEU A 33 -7.61 -14.32 -4.17
CA LEU A 33 -8.40 -15.35 -4.83
C LEU A 33 -8.10 -16.75 -4.30
N LYS A 34 -6.82 -17.07 -4.08
CA LYS A 34 -6.39 -18.41 -3.68
C LYS A 34 -6.44 -18.64 -2.17
N GLY A 35 -6.02 -17.64 -1.39
CA GLY A 35 -5.93 -17.73 0.06
C GLY A 35 -4.90 -18.73 0.61
N ASP A 36 -4.21 -19.47 -0.26
CA ASP A 36 -3.24 -20.49 0.13
C ASP A 36 -1.89 -19.89 0.57
N ASP A 37 -1.14 -20.65 1.38
CA ASP A 37 0.16 -20.21 1.90
C ASP A 37 1.15 -19.87 0.80
N HIS A 38 1.11 -20.61 -0.31
CA HIS A 38 2.00 -20.36 -1.44
C HIS A 38 1.78 -18.96 -2.02
N SER A 39 0.54 -18.57 -2.26
CA SER A 39 0.18 -17.25 -2.80
C SER A 39 0.52 -16.13 -1.82
N LYS A 40 0.36 -16.35 -0.51
CA LYS A 40 0.81 -15.43 0.55
C LYS A 40 2.33 -15.27 0.51
N GLN A 41 3.09 -16.36 0.42
CA GLN A 41 4.56 -16.32 0.33
C GLN A 41 5.05 -15.61 -0.93
N VAL A 42 4.36 -15.78 -2.07
CA VAL A 42 4.68 -15.06 -3.31
C VAL A 42 4.48 -13.54 -3.13
N LEU A 43 3.39 -13.11 -2.49
CA LEU A 43 3.19 -11.69 -2.19
C LEU A 43 4.24 -11.16 -1.21
N LEU A 44 4.55 -11.91 -0.14
CA LEU A 44 5.60 -11.56 0.82
C LEU A 44 6.96 -11.39 0.17
N SER A 45 7.33 -12.27 -0.78
CA SER A 45 8.57 -12.14 -1.53
C SER A 45 8.65 -10.83 -2.34
N VAL A 46 7.53 -10.39 -2.92
CA VAL A 46 7.48 -9.10 -3.63
C VAL A 46 7.61 -7.93 -2.65
N LEU A 47 6.89 -7.96 -1.52
CA LEU A 47 6.96 -6.90 -0.51
C LEU A 47 8.35 -6.81 0.13
N ARG A 48 9.01 -7.94 0.38
CA ARG A 48 10.39 -8.00 0.91
C ARG A 48 11.38 -7.28 0.00
N LYS A 49 11.27 -7.43 -1.33
CA LYS A 49 12.13 -6.71 -2.29
C LYS A 49 11.98 -5.20 -2.24
N ILE A 50 10.79 -4.71 -1.87
CA ILE A 50 10.51 -3.29 -1.70
C ILE A 50 11.09 -2.81 -0.36
N ASP A 51 10.89 -3.57 0.71
CA ASP A 51 11.51 -3.30 2.01
C ASP A 51 13.04 -3.21 1.91
N GLU A 52 13.68 -4.18 1.26
CA GLU A 52 15.13 -4.20 1.02
C GLU A 52 15.59 -2.98 0.20
N HIS A 53 14.82 -2.59 -0.82
CA HIS A 53 15.10 -1.39 -1.62
C HIS A 53 15.07 -0.11 -0.78
N LEU A 54 14.02 0.06 0.02
CA LEU A 54 13.88 1.20 0.93
C LEU A 54 15.02 1.24 1.95
N GLY A 55 15.42 0.08 2.49
CA GLY A 55 16.55 -0.06 3.42
C GLY A 55 17.90 0.25 2.78
N GLN A 56 18.09 -0.06 1.49
CA GLN A 56 19.30 0.28 0.74
C GLN A 56 19.37 1.78 0.40
N LYS A 57 18.26 2.37 -0.06
CA LYS A 57 18.21 3.80 -0.42
C LYS A 57 18.28 4.72 0.80
N LYS A 58 17.69 4.30 1.92
CA LYS A 58 17.58 5.09 3.17
C LYS A 58 16.96 6.48 2.96
N THR A 59 16.03 6.57 2.02
CA THR A 59 15.26 7.79 1.71
C THR A 59 13.84 7.67 2.24
N ARG A 60 13.14 8.80 2.36
CA ARG A 60 11.75 8.83 2.82
C ARG A 60 10.78 8.08 1.89
N PHE A 61 10.98 8.20 0.58
CA PHE A 61 10.14 7.61 -0.47
C PHE A 61 10.96 6.77 -1.45
N LEU A 62 10.32 6.17 -2.46
CA LEU A 62 10.94 5.15 -3.32
C LEU A 62 12.17 5.63 -4.11
N THR A 63 12.21 6.91 -4.48
CA THR A 63 13.29 7.50 -5.31
C THR A 63 14.05 8.64 -4.62
N GLY A 64 13.68 9.01 -3.40
CA GLY A 64 14.24 10.17 -2.71
C GLY A 64 13.35 10.64 -1.56
N ASP A 65 13.58 11.87 -1.08
CA ASP A 65 12.80 12.44 0.03
C ASP A 65 11.54 13.19 -0.40
N THR A 66 11.34 13.33 -1.71
CA THR A 66 10.17 13.95 -2.32
C THR A 66 9.31 12.91 -3.02
N LEU A 67 7.99 13.04 -2.89
CA LEU A 67 7.00 12.19 -3.54
C LEU A 67 7.18 12.17 -5.07
N CYS A 68 7.07 10.99 -5.68
CA CYS A 68 7.09 10.78 -7.12
C CYS A 68 5.92 9.88 -7.59
N CYS A 69 5.80 9.68 -8.91
CA CYS A 69 4.73 8.90 -9.52
C CYS A 69 4.68 7.44 -9.04
N PHE A 70 5.82 6.85 -8.71
CA PHE A 70 5.88 5.47 -8.19
C PHE A 70 5.26 5.36 -6.79
N ASP A 71 5.40 6.39 -5.97
CA ASP A 71 4.81 6.40 -4.63
C ASP A 71 3.28 6.48 -4.73
N CYS A 72 2.78 7.36 -5.60
CA CYS A 72 1.35 7.48 -5.91
C CYS A 72 0.74 6.19 -6.48
N GLU A 73 1.54 5.33 -7.09
CA GLU A 73 1.11 4.02 -7.56
C GLU A 73 1.16 2.95 -6.45
N LEU A 74 2.23 2.93 -5.66
CA LEU A 74 2.47 1.89 -4.67
C LEU A 74 1.61 2.09 -3.41
N MET A 75 1.48 3.32 -2.92
CA MET A 75 0.79 3.64 -1.66
C MET A 75 -0.67 3.11 -1.64
N PRO A 76 -1.52 3.38 -2.66
CA PRO A 76 -2.87 2.82 -2.70
C PRO A 76 -2.87 1.28 -2.72
N LYS A 77 -1.94 0.65 -3.44
CA LYS A 77 -1.82 -0.82 -3.49
C LYS A 77 -1.50 -1.39 -2.11
N LEU A 78 -0.58 -0.78 -1.37
CA LEU A 78 -0.24 -1.20 0.00
C LEU A 78 -1.44 -1.06 0.94
N GLN A 79 -2.21 0.03 0.84
CA GLN A 79 -3.41 0.20 1.65
C GLN A 79 -4.45 -0.88 1.38
N HIS A 80 -4.68 -1.20 0.11
CA HIS A 80 -5.57 -2.29 -0.27
C HIS A 80 -5.07 -3.65 0.24
N ILE A 81 -3.75 -3.90 0.20
CA ILE A 81 -3.14 -5.11 0.78
C ILE A 81 -3.42 -5.20 2.28
N ARG A 82 -3.25 -4.10 3.03
CA ARG A 82 -3.48 -4.09 4.48
C ARG A 82 -4.93 -4.36 4.82
N VAL A 83 -5.85 -3.65 4.18
CA VAL A 83 -7.28 -3.69 4.53
C VAL A 83 -7.92 -4.98 4.03
N ALA A 84 -7.87 -5.23 2.72
CA ALA A 84 -8.54 -6.39 2.13
C ALA A 84 -7.75 -7.68 2.37
N GLY A 85 -6.41 -7.64 2.45
CA GLY A 85 -5.62 -8.83 2.81
C GLY A 85 -5.99 -9.36 4.19
N LYS A 86 -6.11 -8.45 5.19
CA LYS A 86 -6.57 -8.82 6.53
C LYS A 86 -8.00 -9.34 6.51
N PHE A 87 -8.93 -8.59 5.94
CA PHE A 87 -10.36 -8.93 5.95
C PHE A 87 -10.69 -10.28 5.30
N PHE A 88 -10.09 -10.59 4.14
CA PHE A 88 -10.46 -11.80 3.38
C PHE A 88 -9.58 -13.01 3.67
N GLN A 89 -8.34 -12.81 4.09
CA GLN A 89 -7.33 -13.88 4.13
C GLN A 89 -6.50 -13.90 5.42
N GLU A 90 -6.85 -13.10 6.43
CA GLU A 90 -6.07 -12.89 7.66
C GLU A 90 -4.59 -12.63 7.37
N PHE A 91 -4.33 -11.92 6.27
CA PHE A 91 -2.98 -11.58 5.82
C PHE A 91 -2.55 -10.24 6.42
N GLU A 92 -1.39 -10.22 7.06
CA GLU A 92 -0.74 -9.00 7.55
C GLU A 92 0.66 -8.87 6.95
N ILE A 93 1.09 -7.63 6.71
CA ILE A 93 2.47 -7.33 6.33
C ILE A 93 3.34 -7.57 7.57
N PRO A 94 4.37 -8.44 7.52
CA PRO A 94 5.21 -8.73 8.67
C PRO A 94 5.84 -7.47 9.29
N ALA A 95 5.85 -7.39 10.62
CA ALA A 95 6.46 -6.26 11.34
C ALA A 95 7.99 -6.16 11.11
N GLU A 96 8.64 -7.26 10.72
CA GLU A 96 10.06 -7.30 10.34
C GLU A 96 10.37 -6.51 9.05
N PHE A 97 9.37 -6.11 8.25
CA PHE A 97 9.57 -5.24 7.08
C PHE A 97 9.59 -3.77 7.51
N GLU A 98 10.55 -3.44 8.38
CA GLU A 98 10.63 -2.15 9.08
C GLU A 98 10.73 -0.96 8.13
N ASN A 99 11.45 -1.09 7.00
CA ASN A 99 11.60 0.02 6.04
C ASN A 99 10.30 0.26 5.29
N LEU A 100 9.57 -0.80 4.94
CA LEU A 100 8.25 -0.70 4.32
C LEU A 100 7.23 -0.12 5.31
N TRP A 101 7.28 -0.49 6.58
CA TRP A 101 6.44 0.10 7.62
C TRP A 101 6.75 1.58 7.85
N ARG A 102 8.02 1.98 7.89
CA ARG A 102 8.41 3.41 7.95
C ARG A 102 7.95 4.19 6.73
N TYR A 103 8.01 3.59 5.54
CA TYR A 103 7.45 4.17 4.32
C TYR A 103 5.93 4.37 4.43
N MET A 104 5.18 3.39 4.94
CA MET A 104 3.74 3.53 5.18
C MET A 104 3.42 4.54 6.29
N HIS A 105 4.26 4.66 7.32
CA HIS A 105 4.13 5.73 8.31
C HIS A 105 4.18 7.10 7.63
N HIS A 106 5.18 7.35 6.77
CA HIS A 106 5.26 8.61 6.03
C HIS A 106 4.12 8.78 5.02
N MET A 107 3.60 7.70 4.42
CA MET A 107 2.39 7.72 3.59
C MET A 107 1.18 8.24 4.38
N TYR A 108 0.97 7.79 5.63
CA TYR A 108 -0.14 8.26 6.47
C TYR A 108 0.01 9.71 6.96
N LEU A 109 1.21 10.29 6.87
CA LEU A 109 1.48 11.70 7.16
C LEU A 109 1.32 12.61 5.93
N LEU A 110 1.04 12.06 4.74
CA LEU A 110 0.86 12.85 3.52
C LEU A 110 -0.61 13.21 3.30
N ASP A 111 -0.91 14.51 3.22
CA ASP A 111 -2.25 15.00 2.85
C ASP A 111 -2.70 14.45 1.49
N ALA A 112 -1.79 14.35 0.51
CA ALA A 112 -2.10 13.79 -0.80
C ALA A 112 -2.67 12.36 -0.71
N PHE A 113 -2.19 11.56 0.25
CA PHE A 113 -2.70 10.21 0.49
C PHE A 113 -3.95 10.24 1.38
N THR A 114 -3.92 10.91 2.53
CA THR A 114 -5.04 10.88 3.49
C THR A 114 -6.32 11.50 2.93
N GLN A 115 -6.21 12.49 2.05
CA GLN A 115 -7.36 13.12 1.39
C GLN A 115 -7.91 12.31 0.20
N SER A 116 -7.14 11.34 -0.32
CA SER A 116 -7.55 10.51 -1.45
C SER A 116 -7.82 9.05 -1.08
N CYS A 117 -7.43 8.63 0.13
CA CYS A 117 -7.61 7.27 0.62
C CYS A 117 -9.11 7.01 0.86
N PRO A 118 -9.70 5.96 0.26
CA PRO A 118 -11.06 5.54 0.59
C PRO A 118 -11.11 4.96 2.02
N ALA A 119 -12.32 4.89 2.58
CA ALA A 119 -12.55 4.22 3.84
C ALA A 119 -12.32 2.70 3.70
N ASP A 120 -12.00 2.04 4.80
CA ASP A 120 -11.73 0.60 4.83
C ASP A 120 -12.93 -0.21 4.29
N GLN A 121 -14.14 0.23 4.64
CA GLN A 121 -15.41 -0.38 4.20
C GLN A 121 -15.56 -0.33 2.67
N ASP A 122 -15.16 0.77 2.03
CA ASP A 122 -15.23 0.93 0.58
C ASP A 122 -14.21 0.03 -0.14
N ILE A 123 -13.01 -0.10 0.42
CA ILE A 123 -12.00 -1.05 -0.09
C ILE A 123 -12.54 -2.48 0.00
N ILE A 124 -13.11 -2.87 1.14
CA ILE A 124 -13.67 -4.21 1.32
C ILE A 124 -14.82 -4.44 0.34
N ASN A 125 -15.74 -3.48 0.23
CA ASN A 125 -16.87 -3.57 -0.70
C ASN A 125 -16.41 -3.69 -2.15
N HIS A 126 -15.39 -2.94 -2.56
CA HIS A 126 -14.80 -3.02 -3.89
C HIS A 126 -14.42 -4.47 -4.26
N TYR A 127 -13.77 -5.20 -3.35
CA TYR A 127 -13.41 -6.60 -3.58
C TYR A 127 -14.58 -7.57 -3.44
N LYS A 128 -15.54 -7.32 -2.54
CA LYS A 128 -16.79 -8.10 -2.48
C LYS A 128 -17.52 -8.06 -3.82
N LEU A 129 -17.65 -6.88 -4.43
CA LEU A 129 -18.28 -6.70 -5.74
C LEU A 129 -17.54 -7.44 -6.85
N GLN A 130 -16.20 -7.41 -6.86
CA GLN A 130 -15.39 -8.20 -7.82
C GLN A 130 -15.61 -9.71 -7.66
N GLN A 131 -15.78 -10.19 -6.43
CA GLN A 131 -16.08 -11.59 -6.13
C GLN A 131 -17.57 -11.93 -6.22
N ARG A 132 -18.42 -10.99 -6.68
CA ARG A 132 -19.89 -11.13 -6.79
C ARG A 132 -20.57 -11.49 -5.46
N THR A 133 -19.99 -11.05 -4.35
CA THR A 133 -20.54 -11.21 -3.01
C THR A 133 -21.30 -9.94 -2.62
N LYS A 134 -22.49 -10.09 -2.03
CA LYS A 134 -23.31 -8.96 -1.58
C LYS A 134 -22.90 -8.49 -0.19
N MET A 135 -22.93 -7.19 0.05
CA MET A 135 -22.87 -6.65 1.41
C MET A 135 -24.13 -7.02 2.19
N LYS A 136 -23.98 -7.21 3.49
CA LYS A 136 -25.11 -7.30 4.41
C LYS A 136 -25.55 -5.87 4.76
N LYS A 137 -26.86 -5.65 4.96
CA LYS A 137 -27.43 -4.33 5.30
C LYS A 137 -26.73 -3.63 6.47
N HIS A 138 -26.24 -4.39 7.46
CA HIS A 138 -25.48 -3.83 8.59
C HIS A 138 -24.13 -3.22 8.15
N GLU A 139 -23.44 -3.83 7.19
CA GLU A 139 -22.15 -3.37 6.68
C GLU A 139 -22.30 -2.06 5.88
N GLU A 140 -23.46 -1.83 5.24
CA GLU A 140 -23.76 -0.59 4.50
C GLU A 140 -23.99 0.62 5.41
N LEU A 141 -24.30 0.37 6.69
CA LEU A 141 -24.55 1.40 7.70
C LEU A 141 -23.35 1.60 8.64
N GLU A 142 -22.23 0.92 8.36
CA GLU A 142 -21.02 1.02 9.16
C GLU A 142 -20.40 2.42 9.02
N THR A 143 -19.94 2.99 10.14
CA THR A 143 -19.27 4.29 10.12
C THR A 143 -17.91 4.14 9.42
N PRO A 144 -17.57 5.01 8.46
CA PRO A 144 -16.29 4.95 7.77
C PRO A 144 -15.10 4.97 8.75
N SER A 145 -14.18 4.03 8.58
CA SER A 145 -12.91 3.98 9.32
C SER A 145 -11.73 3.92 8.37
N PHE A 146 -10.54 4.27 8.87
CA PHE A 146 -9.32 4.32 8.08
C PHE A 146 -8.19 3.61 8.83
N THR A 147 -7.68 2.52 8.25
CA THR A 147 -6.55 1.79 8.81
C THR A 147 -5.25 2.56 8.56
N THR A 148 -4.77 3.25 9.58
CA THR A 148 -3.51 4.04 9.55
C THR A 148 -2.51 3.65 10.64
N SER A 149 -2.84 2.66 11.47
CA SER A 149 -1.98 2.21 12.57
C SER A 149 -0.69 1.55 12.04
N ILE A 150 0.40 1.70 12.79
CA ILE A 150 1.69 1.07 12.54
C ILE A 150 1.95 0.05 13.68
N PRO A 151 2.59 -1.10 13.42
CA PRO A 151 2.93 -2.05 14.48
C PRO A 151 3.80 -1.38 15.57
N PRO A 152 3.49 -1.57 16.87
CA PRO A 152 4.23 -0.92 17.97
C PRO A 152 5.73 -1.24 18.02
N SER A 153 6.17 -2.34 17.40
CA SER A 153 7.57 -2.76 17.34
C SER A 153 8.41 -1.96 16.35
N VAL A 154 7.78 -1.27 15.40
CA VAL A 154 8.50 -0.50 14.37
C VAL A 154 8.81 0.88 14.93
N GLN A 155 10.11 1.19 15.04
CA GLN A 155 10.56 2.53 15.41
C GLN A 155 10.38 3.48 14.23
N VAL A 156 9.62 4.55 14.45
CA VAL A 156 9.41 5.63 13.50
C VAL A 156 9.94 6.91 14.13
N ASP A 157 11.00 7.47 13.53
CA ASP A 157 11.56 8.78 13.88
C ASP A 157 10.86 9.92 13.13
#